data_AF-A0AAW2NYA4-F1
#
_entry.id   AF-A0AAW2NYA4-F1
#
_cell.length_a   1.000
_cell.length_b   1.000
_cell.length_c   1.000
_cell.angle_alpha   90.00
_cell.angle_beta   90.00
_cell.angle_gamma   90.00
#
_symmetry.space_group_name_H-M   'P 1'
#
loop_
_entity.id
_entity.type
_entity.pdbx_description
1 polymer ?
#
loop_
_entity_poly.entity_id
_entity_poly.type
_entity_poly.pdbx_seq_one_letter_code
_entity_poly.pdbx_strand_id
1 'polypeptide(L)'
;MCGRKALDLSSGPPHAILITDWAWSLVKAGKIDKVLDSSLLNDDGDSSTANPKSIMERFVLVGILCAHVMVALRPTILDALKMLEGDIEVPAIPDRPTPLGHPSFSRGDNTTFSISPALSVLQLHSGDMLR
;
A
#
# COMPACT_ATOMS: atom_id res chain seq x y z
N MET A 1 0.95 -13.84 -5.27
CA MET A 1 0.07 -13.10 -6.19
C MET A 1 0.83 -12.38 -7.28
N CYS A 2 1.70 -11.42 -6.94
CA CYS A 2 2.35 -10.55 -7.91
C CYS A 2 3.81 -10.93 -8.26
N GLY A 3 4.42 -11.87 -7.54
CA GLY A 3 5.80 -12.34 -7.79
C GLY A 3 6.91 -11.30 -7.57
N ARG A 4 6.57 -10.07 -7.15
CA ARG A 4 7.51 -8.95 -6.99
C ARG A 4 8.04 -8.86 -5.56
N LYS A 5 9.23 -8.24 -5.44
CA LYS A 5 9.83 -7.85 -4.15
C LYS A 5 9.04 -6.72 -3.50
N ALA A 6 9.05 -6.66 -2.17
CA ALA A 6 8.30 -5.66 -1.40
C ALA A 6 8.74 -4.21 -1.70
N LEU A 7 10.02 -4.02 -1.98
CA LEU A 7 10.62 -2.75 -2.37
C LEU A 7 11.45 -2.99 -3.63
N ASP A 8 11.17 -2.22 -4.67
CA ASP A 8 11.97 -2.19 -5.90
C ASP A 8 12.86 -0.94 -5.90
N LEU A 9 14.17 -1.16 -5.91
CA LEU A 9 15.20 -0.13 -5.92
C LEU A 9 15.90 0.01 -7.27
N SER A 10 15.47 -0.76 -8.29
CA SER A 10 16.15 -0.82 -9.59
C SER A 10 16.24 0.54 -10.31
N SER A 11 15.29 1.45 -10.06
CA SER A 11 15.26 2.79 -10.65
C SER A 11 16.04 3.85 -9.85
N GLY A 12 16.62 3.50 -8.70
CA GLY A 12 17.30 4.44 -7.79
C GLY A 12 16.35 5.47 -7.14
N PRO A 13 16.78 6.18 -6.07
CA PRO A 13 16.02 7.29 -5.51
C PRO A 13 15.90 8.45 -6.51
N PRO A 14 14.74 9.14 -6.62
CA PRO A 14 13.54 9.05 -5.78
C PRO A 14 12.47 8.05 -6.30
N HIS A 15 12.81 7.19 -7.25
CA HIS A 15 11.88 6.31 -7.99
C HIS A 15 11.79 4.90 -7.38
N ALA A 16 12.16 4.76 -6.10
CA ALA A 16 11.93 3.53 -5.36
C ALA A 16 10.42 3.31 -5.16
N ILE A 17 9.91 2.16 -5.57
CA ILE A 17 8.46 1.88 -5.55
C ILE A 17 8.20 0.76 -4.55
N LEU A 18 7.34 1.06 -3.57
CA LEU A 18 6.77 0.04 -2.68
C LEU A 18 5.72 -0.75 -3.43
N ILE A 19 5.74 -2.07 -3.25
CA ILE A 19 4.75 -2.97 -3.87
C ILE A 19 3.31 -2.60 -3.47
N THR A 20 3.14 -2.09 -2.25
CA THR A 20 1.86 -1.68 -1.68
C THR A 20 1.30 -0.43 -2.37
N ASP A 21 2.15 0.53 -2.72
CA ASP A 21 1.76 1.75 -3.44
C ASP A 21 1.42 1.43 -4.89
N TRP A 22 2.27 0.64 -5.54
CA TRP A 22 2.05 0.16 -6.91
C TRP A 22 0.75 -0.62 -7.05
N ALA A 23 0.53 -1.65 -6.21
CA ALA A 23 -0.67 -2.48 -6.29
C ALA A 23 -1.95 -1.67 -6.02
N TRP A 24 -1.93 -0.78 -5.02
CA TRP A 24 -3.08 0.08 -4.74
C TRP A 24 -3.40 1.01 -5.91
N SER A 25 -2.39 1.62 -6.54
CA SER A 25 -2.60 2.49 -7.71
C SER A 25 -3.28 1.78 -8.87
N LEU A 26 -2.89 0.53 -9.15
CA LEU A 26 -3.51 -0.30 -10.20
C LEU A 26 -4.94 -0.70 -9.84
N VAL A 27 -5.19 -1.08 -8.59
CA VAL A 27 -6.54 -1.44 -8.12
C VAL A 27 -7.47 -0.24 -8.18
N LYS A 28 -7.03 0.95 -7.75
CA LYS A 28 -7.83 2.19 -7.89
C LYS A 28 -8.09 2.58 -9.35
N ALA A 29 -7.19 2.20 -10.26
CA ALA A 29 -7.38 2.39 -11.69
C ALA A 29 -8.24 1.30 -12.36
N GLY A 30 -8.78 0.34 -11.60
CA GLY A 30 -9.56 -0.79 -12.14
C GLY A 30 -8.72 -1.83 -12.90
N LYS A 31 -7.40 -1.84 -12.72
CA LYS A 31 -6.43 -2.69 -13.44
C LYS A 31 -5.85 -3.77 -12.53
N ILE A 32 -6.70 -4.44 -11.76
CA ILE A 32 -6.28 -5.48 -10.80
C ILE A 32 -5.62 -6.68 -11.49
N ASP A 33 -6.02 -6.97 -12.73
CA ASP A 33 -5.43 -8.00 -13.58
C ASP A 33 -3.91 -7.80 -13.77
N LYS A 34 -3.46 -6.55 -13.79
CA LYS A 34 -2.03 -6.19 -13.95
C LYS A 34 -1.20 -6.40 -12.69
N VAL A 35 -1.85 -6.61 -11.55
CA VAL A 35 -1.17 -6.93 -10.29
C VAL A 35 -0.73 -8.40 -10.28
N LEU A 36 -1.48 -9.27 -10.95
CA LEU A 36 -1.27 -10.71 -10.91
C LEU A 36 -0.03 -11.12 -11.72
N ASP A 37 0.72 -12.07 -11.18
CA ASP A 37 1.83 -12.71 -11.87
C ASP A 37 1.29 -13.59 -13.00
N SER A 38 1.89 -13.50 -14.19
CA SER A 38 1.48 -14.27 -15.37
C SER A 38 1.55 -15.77 -15.14
N SER A 39 2.45 -16.27 -14.28
CA SER A 39 2.54 -17.69 -13.94
C SER A 39 1.29 -18.22 -13.25
N LEU A 40 0.48 -17.37 -12.63
CA LEU A 40 -0.78 -17.75 -11.99
C LEU A 40 -1.97 -17.75 -12.95
N LEU A 41 -1.79 -17.25 -14.18
CA LEU A 41 -2.84 -17.12 -15.19
C LEU A 41 -2.74 -18.19 -16.28
N ASN A 42 -1.63 -18.93 -16.34
CA ASN A 42 -1.43 -20.01 -17.31
C ASN A 42 -2.05 -21.30 -16.76
N ASP A 43 -3.20 -21.67 -17.30
CA ASP A 43 -3.93 -22.91 -17.01
C ASP A 43 -3.45 -24.02 -17.94
N ASP A 44 -2.40 -24.75 -17.53
CA ASP A 44 -1.91 -25.94 -18.23
C ASP A 44 -2.48 -27.25 -17.64
N GLY A 45 -3.50 -27.20 -16.77
CA GLY A 45 -3.95 -28.42 -16.08
C GLY A 45 -5.30 -28.34 -15.37
N ASP A 46 -6.27 -29.03 -15.99
CA ASP A 46 -7.55 -29.48 -15.42
C ASP A 46 -8.52 -28.36 -14.98
N SER A 47 -9.21 -27.82 -15.98
CA SER A 47 -10.34 -26.87 -15.95
C SER A 47 -11.61 -27.41 -15.23
N SER A 48 -11.46 -27.99 -14.04
CA SER A 48 -12.58 -28.52 -13.24
C SER A 48 -12.73 -27.84 -11.87
N THR A 49 -11.82 -26.93 -11.49
CA THR A 49 -11.88 -26.20 -10.21
C THR A 49 -11.82 -24.67 -10.39
N ALA A 50 -12.41 -23.95 -9.44
CA ALA A 50 -12.76 -22.53 -9.46
C ALA A 50 -11.77 -21.58 -10.18
N ASN A 51 -12.32 -20.55 -10.85
CA ASN A 51 -11.58 -19.51 -11.59
C ASN A 51 -10.41 -18.95 -10.73
N PRO A 52 -9.16 -19.37 -10.98
CA PRO A 52 -8.03 -19.07 -10.09
C PRO A 52 -7.74 -17.57 -10.06
N LYS A 53 -8.04 -16.85 -11.15
CA LYS A 53 -7.92 -15.41 -11.23
C LYS A 53 -8.81 -14.68 -10.21
N SER A 54 -10.07 -15.08 -10.09
CA SER A 54 -11.02 -14.42 -9.16
C SER A 54 -10.57 -14.56 -7.69
N ILE A 55 -10.02 -15.72 -7.32
CA ILE A 55 -9.49 -15.98 -5.98
C ILE A 55 -8.25 -15.10 -5.74
N MET A 56 -7.34 -15.02 -6.72
CA MET A 56 -6.16 -14.17 -6.60
C MET A 56 -6.50 -12.69 -6.51
N GLU A 57 -7.50 -12.22 -7.27
CA GLU A 57 -8.01 -10.83 -7.15
C GLU A 57 -8.51 -10.56 -5.72
N ARG A 58 -9.28 -11.47 -5.14
CA ARG A 58 -9.71 -11.37 -3.73
C ARG A 58 -8.53 -11.25 -2.77
N PHE A 59 -7.50 -12.07 -2.95
CA PHE A 59 -6.30 -12.01 -2.12
C PHE A 59 -5.57 -10.68 -2.26
N VAL A 60 -5.55 -10.08 -3.46
CA VAL A 60 -4.92 -8.77 -3.70
C VAL A 60 -5.64 -7.70 -2.90
N LEU A 61 -6.97 -7.70 -2.93
CA LEU A 61 -7.79 -6.74 -2.20
C LEU A 61 -7.57 -6.86 -0.69
N VAL A 62 -7.58 -8.08 -0.14
CA VAL A 62 -7.31 -8.31 1.29
C VAL A 62 -5.89 -7.86 1.66
N GLY A 63 -4.88 -8.19 0.83
CA GLY A 63 -3.50 -7.75 1.05
C GLY A 63 -3.36 -6.23 1.10
N ILE A 64 -4.08 -5.51 0.24
CA ILE A 64 -4.10 -4.04 0.24
C ILE A 64 -4.74 -3.48 1.51
N LEU A 65 -5.85 -4.07 1.98
CA LEU A 65 -6.51 -3.67 3.23
C LEU A 65 -5.59 -3.90 4.44
N CYS A 66 -4.94 -5.06 4.53
CA CYS A 66 -3.99 -5.37 5.59
C CYS A 66 -2.79 -4.42 5.62
N ALA A 67 -2.32 -3.99 4.45
CA ALA A 67 -1.19 -3.08 4.30
C ALA A 67 -1.59 -1.59 4.30
N HIS A 68 -2.83 -1.26 4.66
CA HIS A 68 -3.31 0.12 4.60
C HIS A 68 -2.45 1.07 5.46
N VAL A 69 -2.17 2.28 4.97
CA VAL A 69 -1.30 3.25 5.66
C VAL A 69 -1.91 3.73 6.98
N MET A 70 -3.23 3.83 7.04
CA MET A 70 -3.97 4.10 8.28
C MET A 70 -4.31 2.80 9.00
N VAL A 71 -3.81 2.62 10.23
CA VAL A 71 -4.02 1.42 11.05
C VAL A 71 -5.50 1.17 11.33
N ALA A 72 -6.29 2.21 11.56
CA ALA A 72 -7.72 2.10 11.82
C ALA A 72 -8.55 1.50 10.67
N LEU A 73 -7.98 1.45 9.46
CA LEU A 73 -8.62 0.86 8.27
C LEU A 73 -8.14 -0.56 7.98
N ARG A 74 -7.20 -1.09 8.76
CA ARG A 74 -6.74 -2.47 8.61
C ARG A 74 -7.75 -3.42 9.25
N PRO A 75 -8.09 -4.55 8.61
CA PRO A 75 -8.91 -5.57 9.23
C PRO A 75 -8.17 -6.21 10.40
N THR A 76 -8.93 -6.81 11.33
CA THR A 76 -8.33 -7.75 12.27
C THR A 76 -7.84 -8.98 11.52
N ILE A 77 -6.90 -9.73 12.09
CA ILE A 77 -6.43 -10.98 11.45
C ILE A 77 -7.57 -12.00 11.25
N LEU A 78 -8.56 -12.00 12.16
CA LEU A 78 -9.74 -12.85 12.06
C LEU A 78 -10.62 -12.45 10.87
N ASP A 79 -10.88 -11.16 10.68
CA ASP A 79 -11.66 -10.67 9.54
C ASP A 79 -10.91 -10.91 8.22
N ALA A 80 -9.59 -10.71 8.22
CA ALA A 80 -8.75 -11.01 7.07
C ALA A 80 -8.84 -12.49 6.67
N LEU A 81 -8.86 -13.40 7.64
CA LEU A 81 -8.98 -14.83 7.37
C LEU A 81 -10.35 -15.18 6.78
N LYS A 82 -11.44 -14.68 7.37
CA LYS A 82 -12.80 -14.84 6.81
C LYS A 82 -12.92 -14.28 5.39
N MET A 83 -12.26 -13.15 5.14
CA MET A 83 -12.13 -12.54 3.80
C MET A 83 -11.20 -13.31 2.85
N LEU A 84 -10.41 -14.27 3.30
CA LEU A 84 -9.62 -15.16 2.44
C LEU A 84 -10.33 -16.50 2.20
N GLU A 85 -11.08 -16.99 3.19
CA GLU A 85 -11.79 -18.26 3.15
C GLU A 85 -13.08 -18.21 2.32
N GLY A 86 -13.79 -17.09 2.37
CA GLY A 86 -15.07 -16.95 1.62
C GLY A 86 -16.22 -16.50 2.50
N ASP A 87 -16.03 -16.55 3.82
CA ASP A 87 -17.07 -16.36 4.82
C ASP A 87 -17.66 -14.96 4.84
N ILE A 88 -16.86 -13.95 4.51
CA ILE A 88 -17.32 -12.55 4.39
C ILE A 88 -16.79 -11.89 3.12
N GLU A 89 -17.55 -10.93 2.63
CA GLU A 89 -17.18 -10.12 1.46
C GLU A 89 -16.02 -9.17 1.78
N VAL A 90 -15.20 -8.90 0.75
CA VAL A 90 -14.12 -7.93 0.86
C VAL A 90 -14.68 -6.52 0.64
N PRO A 91 -14.51 -5.59 1.60
CA PRO A 91 -15.01 -4.23 1.43
C PRO A 91 -14.24 -3.49 0.33
N ALA A 92 -14.84 -2.42 -0.17
CA ALA A 92 -14.18 -1.55 -1.14
C ALA A 92 -12.87 -0.98 -0.59
N ILE A 93 -11.86 -0.89 -1.45
CA ILE A 93 -10.54 -0.37 -1.06
C ILE A 93 -10.64 1.14 -0.76
N PRO A 94 -10.32 1.56 0.48
CA PRO A 94 -10.36 2.96 0.86
C PRO A 94 -9.29 3.77 0.14
N ASP A 95 -9.56 5.07 0.02
CA ASP A 95 -8.57 6.02 -0.46
C ASP A 95 -7.48 6.25 0.57
N ARG A 96 -6.26 6.49 0.08
CA ARG A 96 -5.13 6.82 0.93
C ARG A 96 -5.06 8.33 1.16
N PRO A 97 -4.72 8.78 2.38
CA PRO A 97 -4.46 10.18 2.63
C PRO A 97 -3.30 10.67 1.75
N THR A 98 -3.39 11.91 1.29
CA THR A 98 -2.32 12.54 0.52
C THR A 98 -1.08 12.67 1.40
N PRO A 99 0.11 12.21 0.96
CA PRO A 99 1.32 12.36 1.75
C PRO A 99 1.60 13.84 2.04
N LEU A 100 1.80 14.17 3.33
CA LEU A 100 2.06 15.54 3.78
C LEU A 100 3.38 16.13 3.22
N GLY A 101 4.23 15.32 2.60
CA GLY A 101 5.50 15.73 1.98
C GLY A 101 5.42 16.01 0.48
N HIS A 102 4.23 16.00 -0.14
CA HIS A 102 4.13 16.32 -1.57
C HIS A 102 4.32 17.84 -1.78
N PRO A 103 5.19 18.28 -2.71
CA PRO A 103 5.52 19.70 -2.91
C PRO A 103 4.33 20.59 -3.33
N SER A 104 3.18 19.98 -3.66
CA SER A 104 1.92 20.71 -3.90
C SER A 104 1.39 21.45 -2.67
N PHE A 105 1.83 21.10 -1.45
CA PHE A 105 1.51 21.86 -0.24
C PHE A 105 2.36 23.12 -0.06
N SER A 106 3.37 23.36 -0.90
CA SER A 106 4.29 24.51 -0.77
C SER A 106 3.88 25.72 -1.60
N ARG A 107 2.68 25.74 -2.20
CA ARG A 107 2.20 26.91 -2.94
C ARG A 107 1.30 27.78 -2.09
N GLY A 108 1.93 28.58 -1.23
CA GLY A 108 1.28 29.61 -0.42
C GLY A 108 2.35 30.50 0.21
N ASP A 109 2.76 31.51 -0.55
CA ASP A 109 3.33 32.80 -0.20
C ASP A 109 4.28 32.94 1.00
N ASN A 110 5.46 33.45 0.67
CA ASN A 110 6.48 34.10 1.48
C ASN A 110 5.98 34.92 2.70
N THR A 111 5.68 34.31 3.84
CA THR A 111 5.99 34.86 5.18
C THR A 111 5.56 33.90 6.29
N THR A 112 6.47 33.63 7.22
CA THR A 112 6.22 33.02 8.54
C THR A 112 5.78 31.56 8.54
N PHE A 113 6.76 30.64 8.68
CA PHE A 113 6.48 29.27 9.11
C PHE A 113 5.98 29.27 10.56
N SER A 114 4.67 29.27 10.74
CA SER A 114 4.04 28.97 12.03
C SER A 114 4.12 27.46 12.26
N ILE A 115 5.23 27.01 12.87
CA ILE A 115 5.34 25.66 13.37
C ILE A 115 4.39 25.56 14.57
N SER A 116 3.37 24.71 14.49
CA SER A 116 2.48 24.45 15.63
C SER A 116 3.30 24.00 16.86
N PRO A 117 2.95 24.40 18.09
CA PRO A 117 3.77 24.19 19.29
C PRO A 117 4.01 22.72 19.69
N ALA A 118 3.31 21.77 19.07
CA ALA A 118 3.31 20.37 19.49
C ALA A 118 4.61 19.60 19.19
N LEU A 119 5.53 20.14 18.37
CA LEU A 119 6.77 19.46 18.01
C LEU A 119 8.06 20.11 18.55
N SER A 120 7.95 21.13 19.41
CA SER A 120 9.13 21.74 20.05
C SER A 120 9.84 20.84 21.07
N VAL A 121 9.30 19.66 21.39
CA VAL A 121 9.82 18.77 22.46
C VAL A 121 10.95 17.84 22.01
N LEU A 122 11.24 17.74 20.71
CA LEU A 122 12.38 16.93 20.22
C LEU A 122 13.39 17.78 19.44
N GLN A 123 14.02 18.72 20.14
CA GLN A 123 15.29 19.32 19.69
C GLN A 123 16.45 18.44 20.20
N LEU A 124 16.88 17.50 19.37
CA LEU A 124 18.17 16.82 19.53
C LEU A 124 19.28 17.79 19.12
N HIS A 125 20.02 18.34 20.09
CA HIS A 125 21.18 19.19 19.84
C HIS A 125 22.36 18.33 19.38
N SER A 126 22.87 18.58 18.17
CA SER A 126 23.96 17.81 17.55
C SER A 126 25.35 18.05 18.19
N GLY A 127 25.42 18.65 19.38
CA GLY A 127 26.67 19.10 20.03
C GLY A 127 27.32 18.14 21.02
N ASP A 128 26.63 17.09 21.48
CA ASP A 128 27.08 16.30 22.64
C ASP A 128 27.73 14.94 22.33
N MET A 129 27.97 14.59 21.07
CA MET A 129 28.60 13.30 20.69
C MET A 129 30.13 13.32 20.61
N LEU A 130 30.81 14.19 21.38
CA LEU A 130 32.26 14.10 21.56
C LEU A 130 32.65 14.46 22.99
N ARG A 131 32.70 13.45 23.87
CA ARG A 131 33.66 13.34 24.97
C ARG A 131 34.07 11.89 25.16
#